data_AF-A0A1M4NF88-F1
#
_entry.id   AF-A0A1M4NF88-F1
#
_cell.length_a   1.000
_cell.length_b   1.000
_cell.length_c   1.000
_cell.angle_alpha   90.00
_cell.angle_beta   90.00
_cell.angle_gamma   90.00
#
_symmetry.space_group_name_H-M   'P 1'
#
loop_
_entity.id
_entity.type
_entity.pdbx_description
1 polymer ?
#
loop_
_entity_poly.entity_id
_entity_poly.type
_entity_poly.pdbx_seq_one_letter_code
_entity_poly.pdbx_strand_id
1 'polypeptide(L)' 'MANIVVQGTTSSAGKSLMCTGLCKIFREDGFRVYPFKSQNMSSRYYTTKDGRKISTA' A
#
# COMPACT_ATOMS: atom_id res chain seq x y z
N MET A 1 3.78 12.75 -12.55
CA MET A 1 3.66 11.51 -11.75
C MET A 1 2.20 11.30 -11.42
N ALA A 2 1.63 10.14 -11.74
CA ALA A 2 0.25 9.81 -11.38
C ALA A 2 0.20 9.22 -9.97
N ASN A 3 -0.74 9.67 -9.14
CA ASN A 3 -0.98 9.17 -7.79
C ASN A 3 -2.42 8.67 -7.68
N ILE A 4 -2.60 7.47 -7.12
CA ILE A 4 -3.91 6.86 -6.92
C ILE A 4 -4.11 6.62 -5.43
N VAL A 5 -5.24 7.07 -4.89
CA VAL A 5 -5.60 6.87 -3.49
C VAL A 5 -6.81 5.96 -3.40
N VAL A 6 -6.65 4.84 -2.67
CA VAL A 6 -7.74 3.89 -2.41
C VAL A 6 -8.41 4.25 -1.09
N GLN A 7 -9.64 4.75 -1.16
CA GLN A 7 -10.44 5.17 -0.02
C GLN A 7 -11.55 4.16 0.32
N GLY A 8 -12.15 4.30 1.50
CA GLY A 8 -13.27 3.46 1.92
C GLY A 8 -13.88 3.97 3.22
N THR A 9 -15.15 3.65 3.44
CA THR A 9 -15.98 4.23 4.51
C THR A 9 -15.75 3.60 5.88
N THR A 10 -15.07 2.45 5.97
CA THR A 10 -14.76 1.77 7.22
C THR A 10 -13.37 1.14 7.21
N SER A 11 -12.82 0.88 8.40
CA SER A 11 -11.69 -0.03 8.59
C SER A 11 -12.06 -1.43 8.05
N SER A 12 -11.10 -2.15 7.48
CA SER A 12 -11.31 -3.49 6.91
C SER A 12 -12.19 -3.58 5.64
N ALA A 13 -12.58 -2.47 5.03
CA ALA A 13 -13.29 -2.45 3.73
C ALA A 13 -12.50 -3.02 2.52
N GLY A 14 -11.38 -3.71 2.72
CA GLY A 14 -10.58 -4.29 1.62
C GLY A 14 -9.63 -3.32 0.89
N LYS A 15 -9.46 -2.08 1.38
CA LYS A 15 -8.60 -1.05 0.75
C LYS A 15 -7.17 -1.55 0.45
N SER A 16 -6.54 -2.24 1.41
CA SER A 16 -5.18 -2.76 1.24
C SER A 16 -5.14 -3.86 0.17
N LEU A 17 -6.14 -4.74 0.12
CA LEU A 17 -6.23 -5.79 -0.91
C LEU A 17 -6.41 -5.19 -2.31
N MET A 18 -7.29 -4.19 -2.45
CA MET A 18 -7.49 -3.46 -3.69
C MET A 18 -6.22 -2.74 -4.15
N CYS A 19 -5.52 -2.06 -3.23
CA CYS A 19 -4.25 -1.41 -3.52
C CYS A 19 -3.19 -2.42 -4.01
N THR A 20 -3.08 -3.59 -3.37
CA THR A 20 -2.17 -4.67 -3.81
C THR A 20 -2.53 -5.19 -5.19
N GLY A 21 -3.82 -5.38 -5.49
CA GLY A 21 -4.29 -5.81 -6.82
C GLY A 21 -3.94 -4.82 -7.92
N LEU A 22 -4.17 -3.53 -7.68
CA LEU A 22 -3.78 -2.46 -8.61
C LEU A 22 -2.26 -2.43 -8.82
N CYS A 23 -1.47 -2.53 -7.75
CA CYS A 23 -0.01 -2.59 -7.87
C CYS A 23 0.45 -3.78 -8.71
N LYS A 24 -0.21 -4.95 -8.57
CA LYS A 24 0.10 -6.13 -9.37
C LYS A 24 -0.17 -5.89 -10.86
N ILE A 25 -1.37 -5.40 -11.21
CA ILE A 25 -1.75 -5.12 -12.61
C ILE A 25 -0.78 -4.13 -13.24
N PHE A 26 -0.54 -2.98 -12.59
CA PHE A 26 0.37 -1.98 -13.15
C PHE A 26 1.81 -2.49 -13.29
N ARG A 27 2.24 -3.37 -12.38
CA ARG A 27 3.56 -4.00 -12.49
C ARG A 27 3.63 -4.96 -13.68
N GLU A 28 2.57 -5.73 -13.93
CA GLU A 28 2.43 -6.64 -15.07
C GLU A 28 2.38 -5.86 -16.40
N ASP A 29 1.77 -4.68 -16.40
CA ASP A 29 1.74 -3.75 -17.54
C ASP A 29 3.08 -2.99 -17.76
N GLY A 30 4.11 -3.28 -16.97
CA GLY A 30 5.46 -2.70 -17.13
C GLY A 30 5.69 -1.37 -16.41
N PHE A 31 4.71 -0.87 -15.64
CA PHE A 31 4.90 0.36 -14.86
C PHE A 31 5.76 0.15 -13.61
N ARG A 32 6.47 1.21 -13.21
CA ARG A 32 7.09 1.29 -11.89
C ARG A 32 6.07 1.81 -10.89
N VAL A 33 5.65 0.94 -9.96
CA VAL A 33 4.66 1.27 -8.93
C VAL A 33 5.22 1.05 -7.54
N TYR A 34 4.77 1.88 -6.60
CA TYR A 34 5.18 1.85 -5.21
C TYR A 34 3.95 2.06 -4.32
N PRO A 35 3.60 1.10 -3.45
CA PRO A 35 2.51 1.29 -2.51
C PRO A 35 2.92 2.28 -1.41
N PHE A 36 1.98 3.13 -0.99
CA PHE A 36 2.19 4.07 0.11
C PHE A 36 0.96 4.14 1.01
N LYS A 37 1.20 4.15 2.32
CA LYS A 37 0.16 4.31 3.34
C LYS A 37 0.27 5.69 3.96
N SER A 38 -0.68 6.57 3.64
CA SER A 38 -0.67 7.97 4.08
C SER A 38 -0.81 8.17 5.58
N GLN A 39 -1.47 7.24 6.26
CA GLN A 39 -1.68 7.25 7.71
C GLN A 39 -1.61 5.82 8.24
N ASN A 40 -0.75 5.62 9.25
CA ASN A 40 -0.67 4.39 10.02
C ASN A 40 -1.11 4.68 11.46
N MET A 41 -2.27 4.15 11.84
CA MET A 41 -2.78 4.22 13.22
C MET A 41 -2.40 2.97 14.05
N SER A 42 -1.70 2.00 13.43
CA SER A 42 -1.24 0.80 14.10
C SER A 42 0.20 0.94 14.58
N SER A 43 0.53 0.31 15.71
CA SER A 43 1.90 0.09 16.14
C SER A 43 2.61 -1.03 15.36
N ARG A 44 1.92 -1.70 14.42
CA ARG A 44 2.49 -2.79 13.61
C ARG A 44 3.25 -2.25 12.41
N TYR A 45 4.48 -2.74 12.25
CA TYR A 45 5.33 -2.47 11.10
C TYR A 45 6.25 -3.66 10.83
N TYR A 46 6.68 -3.78 9.58
CA TYR A 46 7.74 -4.68 9.13
C TYR A 46 9.03 -3.87 8.96
N THR A 47 10.14 -4.41 9.43
CA THR A 47 11.46 -3.81 9.25
C THR A 47 12.15 -4.40 8.02
N THR A 48 12.51 -3.55 7.06
CA THR A 48 13.23 -3.93 5.86
C THR A 48 14.69 -4.25 6.15
N LYS A 49 15.38 -4.89 5.20
CA LYS A 49 16.80 -5.26 5.33
C LYS A 49 17.72 -4.07 5.59
N ASP A 50 17.36 -2.89 5.09
CA ASP A 50 18.04 -1.61 5.29
C ASP A 50 17.54 -0.83 6.52
N GLY A 51 16.77 -1.47 7.41
CA GLY A 51 16.36 -0.91 8.70
C GLY A 51 15.17 0.06 8.65
N ARG A 52 14.52 0.21 7.49
CA ARG A 52 13.33 1.06 7.34
C ARG A 52 12.08 0.33 7.82
N LYS A 53 11.06 1.08 8.23
CA LYS A 53 9.79 0.53 8.74
C LYS A 53 8.66 0.74 7.72
N ILE A 54 7.93 -0.32 7.41
CA ILE A 54 6.77 -0.29 6.51
C ILE A 54 5.54 -0.75 7.29
N SER A 55 4.42 -0.01 7.22
CA SER A 55 3.17 -0.45 7.84
C SER A 55 2.66 -1.74 7.19
N THR A 56 2.22 -2.70 8.01
CA THR A 56 1.62 -3.96 7.54
C THR A 56 0.10 -3.97 7.61
N ALA A 57 -0.51 -2.90 8.14
CA ALA A 57 -1.95 -2.73 8.29
C ALA A 57 -2.41 -1.35 7.81
#